data_AF-A0A6N2E1W7-F1
#
_entry.id   AF-A0A6N2E1W7-F1
#
_cell.length_a   1.000
_cell.length_b   1.000
_cell.length_c   1.000
_cell.angle_alpha   90.00
_cell.angle_beta   90.00
_cell.angle_gamma   90.00
#
_symmetry.space_group_name_H-M   'P 1'
#
loop_
_entity.id
_entity.type
_entity.pdbx_description
1 polymer ?
#
loop_
_entity_poly.entity_id
_entity_poly.type
_entity_poly.pdbx_seq_one_letter_code
_entity_poly.pdbx_strand_id
1 'polypeptide(L)'
;MIVFDLRCERGHAFEEWFASRAEYDAKAAAAAIACPTCGDVHVTRSLSAPRINGGASAPAPAGPCGLPACAGGTCQAAMAPR
;
A
#
# COMPACT_ATOMS: atom_id res chain seq x y z
N MET A 1 -20.03 -20.58 -9.81
CA MET A 1 -19.08 -20.65 -8.69
C MET A 1 -17.74 -20.14 -9.19
N ILE A 2 -17.13 -19.19 -8.49
CA ILE A 2 -15.90 -18.51 -8.89
C ILE A 2 -14.89 -18.60 -7.75
N VAL A 3 -13.65 -18.95 -8.06
CA VAL A 3 -12.57 -18.94 -7.09
C VAL A 3 -11.88 -17.58 -7.13
N PHE A 4 -11.59 -17.02 -5.96
CA PHE A 4 -10.75 -15.83 -5.84
C PHE A 4 -9.53 -16.12 -4.97
N ASP A 5 -8.40 -15.60 -5.42
CA ASP A 5 -7.15 -15.62 -4.68
C ASP A 5 -7.13 -14.43 -3.70
N LEU A 6 -7.04 -14.74 -2.41
CA LEU A 6 -7.12 -13.79 -1.32
C LEU A 6 -5.81 -13.79 -0.53
N ARG A 7 -5.45 -12.64 0.02
CA ARG A 7 -4.28 -12.47 0.87
C ARG A 7 -4.60 -11.64 2.09
N CYS A 8 -4.28 -12.13 3.28
CA CYS A 8 -4.41 -11.36 4.51
C CYS A 8 -3.23 -10.40 4.72
N GLU A 9 -3.37 -9.43 5.62
CA GLU A 9 -2.30 -8.48 5.96
C GLU A 9 -1.02 -9.16 6.50
N ARG A 10 -1.17 -10.35 7.10
CA ARG A 10 -0.03 -11.18 7.55
C ARG A 10 0.69 -11.89 6.41
N GLY A 11 0.19 -11.77 5.19
CA GLY A 11 0.84 -12.28 3.98
C GLY A 11 0.44 -13.70 3.58
N HIS A 12 -0.49 -14.36 4.27
CA HIS A 12 -1.00 -15.67 3.88
C HIS A 12 -1.90 -15.55 2.67
N ALA A 13 -1.56 -16.25 1.59
CA ALA A 13 -2.40 -16.40 0.42
C ALA A 13 -3.30 -17.64 0.58
N PHE A 14 -4.56 -17.53 0.22
CA PHE A 14 -5.53 -18.62 0.26
C PHE A 14 -6.63 -18.42 -0.79
N GLU A 15 -7.26 -19.51 -1.18
CA GLU A 15 -8.31 -19.52 -2.20
C GLU A 15 -9.67 -19.78 -1.56
N GLU A 16 -10.68 -19.02 -1.98
CA GLU A 16 -12.03 -19.13 -1.44
C GLU A 16 -13.05 -19.15 -2.58
N TRP A 17 -14.09 -19.97 -2.43
CA TRP A 17 -15.06 -20.26 -3.48
C TRP A 17 -16.33 -19.48 -3.23
N PHE A 18 -16.60 -18.52 -4.09
CA PHE A 18 -17.80 -17.70 -4.01
C PHE A 18 -18.85 -18.17 -5.01
N ALA A 19 -20.12 -18.04 -4.66
CA ALA A 19 -21.20 -18.31 -5.61
C ALA A 19 -21.12 -17.35 -6.81
N SER A 20 -20.75 -16.09 -6.57
CA SER A 20 -20.61 -15.02 -7.58
C SER A 20 -19.73 -13.86 -7.07
N ARG A 21 -19.35 -12.94 -7.97
CA ARG A 21 -18.59 -11.71 -7.62
C ARG A 21 -19.31 -10.81 -6.61
N ALA A 22 -20.65 -10.71 -6.70
CA ALA A 22 -21.46 -9.90 -5.78
C ALA A 22 -21.47 -10.46 -4.35
N GLU A 23 -21.46 -11.79 -4.21
CA GLU A 23 -21.34 -12.48 -2.92
C GLU A 23 -19.99 -12.18 -2.25
N TYR A 24 -18.91 -12.18 -3.02
CA TYR A 24 -17.60 -11.74 -2.53
C TYR A 24 -17.66 -10.28 -2.04
N ASP A 25 -18.25 -9.37 -2.81
CA ASP A 25 -18.32 -7.94 -2.47
C ASP A 25 -19.10 -7.71 -1.17
N ALA A 26 -20.24 -8.38 -1.01
CA ALA A 26 -21.05 -8.34 0.21
C ALA A 26 -20.28 -8.89 1.43
N LYS A 27 -19.60 -10.04 1.28
CA LYS A 27 -18.79 -10.63 2.36
C LYS A 27 -17.57 -9.79 2.71
N ALA A 28 -16.93 -9.16 1.72
CA ALA A 28 -15.79 -8.26 1.93
C ALA A 28 -16.22 -6.98 2.64
N ALA A 29 -17.34 -6.37 2.23
CA ALA A 29 -17.90 -5.19 2.89
C ALA A 29 -18.31 -5.47 4.34
N ALA A 30 -18.78 -6.69 4.62
CA ALA A 30 -19.13 -7.15 5.97
C ALA A 30 -17.91 -7.65 6.78
N ALA A 31 -16.68 -7.61 6.24
CA ALA A 31 -15.49 -8.21 6.84
C ALA A 31 -15.72 -9.68 7.30
N ALA A 32 -16.55 -10.41 6.56
CA ALA A 32 -16.98 -11.78 6.90
C ALA A 32 -16.07 -12.86 6.32
N ILE A 33 -14.96 -12.47 5.68
CA ILE A 33 -13.98 -13.37 5.08
C ILE A 33 -12.78 -13.43 6.01
N ALA A 34 -12.60 -14.56 6.70
CA ALA A 34 -11.50 -14.76 7.62
C ALA A 34 -10.41 -15.64 7.01
N CYS A 35 -9.15 -15.27 7.24
CA CYS A 35 -8.00 -16.08 6.86
C CYS A 35 -8.01 -17.39 7.66
N PRO A 36 -8.00 -18.57 7.01
CA PRO A 36 -8.05 -19.86 7.71
C PRO A 36 -6.78 -20.16 8.52
N THR A 37 -5.66 -19.50 8.20
CA THR A 37 -4.38 -19.70 8.89
C THR A 37 -4.28 -18.92 10.19
N CYS A 38 -4.87 -17.72 10.25
CA CYS A 38 -4.62 -16.79 11.35
C CYS A 38 -5.86 -16.08 11.89
N GLY A 39 -7.03 -16.29 11.27
CA GLY A 39 -8.30 -15.69 11.67
C GLY A 39 -8.45 -14.21 11.32
N ASP A 40 -7.56 -13.63 10.53
CA ASP A 40 -7.64 -12.23 10.15
C ASP A 40 -8.82 -11.96 9.21
N VAL A 41 -9.58 -10.91 9.46
CA VAL A 41 -10.68 -10.49 8.59
C VAL A 41 -10.26 -9.42 7.57
N HIS A 42 -9.07 -8.81 7.73
CA HIS A 42 -8.48 -7.96 6.70
C HIS A 42 -7.81 -8.82 5.64
N VAL A 43 -8.61 -9.16 4.63
CA VAL A 43 -8.18 -9.91 3.46
C VAL A 43 -8.43 -9.10 2.19
N THR A 44 -7.43 -9.06 1.33
CA THR A 44 -7.45 -8.33 0.07
C THR A 44 -7.40 -9.32 -1.09
N ARG A 45 -8.08 -9.03 -2.20
CA ARG A 45 -7.95 -9.86 -3.41
C ARG A 45 -6.59 -9.63 -4.03
N SER A 46 -5.80 -10.70 -4.20
CA SER A 46 -4.61 -10.70 -5.05
C SER A 46 -5.05 -10.69 -6.51
N LEU A 47 -5.64 -9.58 -6.96
CA LEU A 47 -5.76 -9.32 -8.39
C LEU A 47 -4.35 -8.98 -8.88
N SER A 48 -3.80 -9.81 -9.76
CA SER A 48 -2.56 -9.50 -10.47
C SER A 48 -2.73 -8.22 -11.31
N ALA A 49 -2.43 -7.05 -10.72
CA ALA A 49 -2.32 -5.76 -11.40
C ALA A 49 -1.50 -4.78 -10.53
N PRO A 50 -0.67 -3.90 -11.13
CA PRO A 50 0.50 -3.29 -10.49
C PRO A 50 0.13 -2.30 -9.38
N ARG A 51 0.84 -2.44 -8.25
CA ARG A 51 0.86 -1.60 -7.03
C ARG A 51 0.02 -0.33 -7.09
N ILE A 52 -1.14 -0.36 -6.45
CA ILE A 52 -1.77 0.86 -5.93
C ILE A 52 -1.63 0.82 -4.41
N ASN A 53 -0.68 1.61 -3.90
CA ASN A 53 -0.37 1.79 -2.48
C ASN A 53 -1.58 2.44 -1.79
N GLY A 54 -2.53 1.61 -1.32
CA GLY A 54 -3.61 2.05 -0.46
C GLY A 54 -3.10 2.18 0.98
N GLY A 55 -3.06 3.41 1.50
CA GLY A 55 -2.90 3.66 2.93
C GLY A 55 -1.52 4.15 3.35
N ALA A 56 -1.11 5.33 2.86
CA ALA A 56 -0.12 6.14 3.57
C ALA A 56 -0.73 6.57 4.92
N SER A 57 -0.51 5.78 5.97
CA SER A 57 -0.50 6.31 7.33
C SER A 57 0.93 6.75 7.63
N ALA A 58 1.20 8.02 7.38
CA ALA A 58 2.32 8.71 7.98
C ALA A 58 1.78 9.94 8.69
N PRO A 59 1.43 9.85 9.99
CA PRO A 59 1.39 11.03 10.82
C PRO A 59 2.85 11.43 11.10
N ALA A 60 3.45 12.24 10.23
CA ALA A 60 4.67 12.96 10.55
C ALA A 60 4.27 14.41 10.91
N PRO A 61 4.47 14.84 12.17
CA PRO A 61 4.02 16.14 12.65
C PRO A 61 4.84 17.28 12.01
N ALA A 62 4.18 18.43 11.90
CA ALA A 62 4.84 19.69 11.58
C ALA A 62 6.01 19.96 12.53
N GLY A 63 7.15 20.36 11.97
CA GLY A 63 8.31 20.88 12.68
C GLY A 63 9.04 21.91 11.82
N PRO A 64 9.01 23.21 12.18
CA PRO A 64 9.59 24.30 11.40
C PRO A 64 11.05 24.55 11.84
N CYS A 65 12.00 24.30 10.95
CA CYS A 65 13.37 24.83 11.00
C CYS A 65 13.91 24.69 9.56
N GLY A 66 14.17 25.74 8.78
CA GLY A 66 14.74 27.01 9.16
C GLY A 66 16.22 27.01 8.78
N LEU A 67 16.53 27.08 7.48
CA LEU A 67 17.84 27.50 7.00
C LEU A 67 17.70 28.42 5.77
N PRO A 68 18.03 29.72 5.90
CA PRO A 68 18.05 30.68 4.80
C PRO A 68 19.38 30.63 4.02
N ALA A 69 19.97 29.44 3.82
CA ALA A 69 21.30 29.31 3.21
C ALA A 69 21.27 29.25 1.67
N CYS A 70 20.07 29.24 1.06
CA CYS A 70 19.89 29.24 -0.39
C CYS A 70 19.53 30.66 -0.89
N ALA A 71 20.22 31.68 -0.38
CA ALA A 71 20.07 33.07 -0.81
C ALA A 71 21.46 33.71 -0.95
N GLY A 72 22.27 33.18 -1.87
CA GLY A 72 23.61 33.69 -2.13
C GLY A 72 24.18 33.03 -3.37
N GLY A 73 23.91 33.62 -4.53
CA GLY A 73 24.42 33.12 -5.80
C GLY A 73 25.95 33.13 -5.86
N THR A 74 26.52 32.03 -6.37
CA THR A 74 27.59 32.04 -7.38
C THR A 74 27.79 30.60 -7.89
N CYS A 75 27.23 30.31 -9.05
CA CYS A 75 27.69 29.21 -9.91
C CYS A 75 28.85 29.71 -10.76
N GLN A 76 30.12 29.50 -10.37
CA GLN A 76 31.31 29.60 -11.25
C GLN A 76 32.39 28.71 -10.61
N ALA A 77 32.64 27.47 -11.05
CA ALA A 77 33.29 27.08 -12.30
C ALA A 77 34.53 27.94 -12.62
N ALA A 78 35.68 27.59 -12.04
CA ALA A 78 37.01 28.02 -12.48
C ALA A 78 37.93 26.80 -12.34
N MET A 79 38.05 25.98 -13.38
CA MET A 79 39.16 26.01 -14.35
C MET A 79 40.54 26.07 -13.68
N ALA A 80 41.25 24.95 -13.71
CA ALA A 80 42.68 24.87 -13.46
C ALA A 80 43.38 24.41 -14.76
N PRO A 81 44.27 25.22 -15.35
CA PRO A 81 45.33 24.70 -16.21
C PRO A 81 46.68 24.65 -15.46
N ARG A 82 47.54 23.70 -15.85
CA ARG A 82 48.99 23.77 -15.64
C ARG A 82 49.64 24.42 -16.85
#